data_AF-A0A9D7UNR6-F1
#
_entry.id   AF-A0A9D7UNR6-F1
#
_cell.length_a   1.000
_cell.length_b   1.000
_cell.length_c   1.000
_cell.angle_alpha   90.00
_cell.angle_beta   90.00
_cell.angle_gamma   90.00
#
_symmetry.space_group_name_H-M   'P 1'
#
loop_
_entity.id
_entity.type
_entity.pdbx_description
1 polymer ?
#
loop_
_entity_poly.entity_id
_entity_poly.type
_entity_poly.pdbx_seq_one_letter_code
_entity_poly.pdbx_strand_id
1 'polypeptide(L)'
;PQQGKGHVVRRMLGDIEADVYVMVDGDETYDAADAPASAVDLRLNDESVRQALEGLRRAANERLGTGYDIAWEGARESIFNVPGVEVIGKTGTADAPDIRVDGQVLREGDHSWYVALAGPKGQAPKYAIACVLEYAGSGGRVSGPVVNQIVHALVDEGYLPRVGARAQAGARP
;
A
#
# COMPACT_ATOMS: atom_id res chain seq x y z
N PRO A 1 -18.25 11.82 -17.50
CA PRO A 1 -17.95 11.10 -16.24
C PRO A 1 -17.09 11.98 -15.32
N GLN A 2 -17.58 12.36 -14.15
CA GLN A 2 -16.75 13.06 -13.15
C GLN A 2 -15.83 12.01 -12.52
N GLN A 3 -14.53 12.13 -12.78
CA GLN A 3 -13.51 11.25 -12.20
C GLN A 3 -13.07 11.79 -10.83
N GLY A 4 -12.55 10.91 -9.98
CA GLY A 4 -11.99 11.27 -8.68
C GLY A 4 -12.55 10.45 -7.51
N LYS A 5 -11.70 10.24 -6.49
CA LYS A 5 -11.99 9.48 -5.26
C LYS A 5 -13.24 9.96 -4.51
N GLY A 6 -13.49 11.27 -4.43
CA GLY A 6 -14.69 11.82 -3.79
C GLY A 6 -16.00 11.46 -4.51
N HIS A 7 -15.98 11.38 -5.85
CA HIS A 7 -17.15 10.94 -6.62
C HIS A 7 -17.41 9.45 -6.44
N VAL A 8 -16.34 8.63 -6.35
CA VAL A 8 -16.44 7.19 -6.06
C VAL A 8 -17.01 6.93 -4.68
N VAL A 9 -16.51 7.63 -3.64
CA VAL A 9 -17.01 7.48 -2.26
C VAL A 9 -18.47 7.92 -2.16
N ARG A 10 -18.84 9.06 -2.75
CA ARG A 10 -20.24 9.53 -2.79
C ARG A 10 -21.16 8.52 -3.46
N ARG A 11 -20.72 7.90 -4.55
CA ARG A 11 -21.48 6.88 -5.25
C ARG A 11 -21.58 5.59 -4.44
N MET A 12 -20.48 5.15 -3.81
CA MET A 12 -20.50 4.00 -2.92
C MET A 12 -21.50 4.18 -1.78
N LEU A 13 -21.52 5.36 -1.14
CA LEU A 13 -22.46 5.66 -0.05
C LEU A 13 -23.91 5.87 -0.53
N GLY A 14 -24.11 6.27 -1.79
CA GLY A 14 -25.44 6.52 -2.35
C GLY A 14 -26.09 5.32 -3.05
N ASP A 15 -25.28 4.42 -3.62
CA ASP A 15 -25.76 3.32 -4.48
C ASP A 15 -25.72 1.95 -3.78
N ILE A 16 -24.91 1.79 -2.72
CA ILE A 16 -24.73 0.51 -2.03
C ILE A 16 -25.36 0.64 -0.65
N GLU A 17 -26.36 -0.17 -0.32
CA GLU A 17 -26.78 -0.41 1.07
C GLU A 17 -25.86 -1.45 1.70
N ALA A 18 -25.24 -1.11 2.84
CA ALA A 18 -24.38 -2.02 3.59
C ALA A 18 -24.70 -1.95 5.09
N ASP A 19 -24.57 -3.09 5.78
CA ASP A 19 -24.72 -3.15 7.24
C ASP A 19 -23.62 -2.38 7.97
N VAL A 20 -22.45 -2.25 7.34
CA VAL A 20 -21.27 -1.55 7.87
C VAL A 20 -20.53 -0.84 6.73
N TYR A 21 -20.23 0.45 6.91
CA TYR A 21 -19.28 1.18 6.07
C TYR A 21 -17.99 1.39 6.85
N VAL A 22 -16.88 0.91 6.31
CA VAL A 22 -15.54 1.15 6.86
C VAL A 22 -14.85 2.20 5.99
N MET A 23 -14.66 3.39 6.55
CA MET A 23 -13.88 4.45 5.93
C MET A 23 -12.50 4.48 6.60
N VAL A 24 -11.46 4.16 5.84
CA VAL A 24 -10.08 4.24 6.31
C VAL A 24 -9.55 5.61 5.92
N ASP A 25 -9.37 6.46 6.92
CA ASP A 25 -8.80 7.80 6.74
C ASP A 25 -7.28 7.75 6.89
N GLY A 26 -6.57 8.42 5.99
CA GLY A 26 -5.12 8.30 5.83
C GLY A 26 -4.34 9.60 6.04
N ASP A 27 -5.01 10.70 6.39
CA ASP A 27 -4.42 12.04 6.46
C ASP A 27 -4.31 12.61 7.89
N GLU A 28 -4.20 11.74 8.90
CA GLU A 28 -4.06 12.11 10.32
C GLU A 28 -5.21 12.99 10.86
N THR A 29 -6.38 13.00 10.21
CA THR A 29 -7.57 13.75 10.68
C THR A 29 -8.05 13.31 12.07
N TYR A 30 -7.71 12.10 12.53
CA TYR A 30 -8.04 11.58 13.86
C TYR A 30 -6.76 11.27 14.66
N ASP A 31 -6.78 11.57 15.96
CA ASP A 31 -5.66 11.21 16.84
C ASP A 31 -5.59 9.68 16.98
N ALA A 32 -4.39 9.11 16.92
CA ALA A 32 -4.20 7.68 17.17
C ALA A 32 -4.69 7.28 18.58
N ALA A 33 -4.73 8.21 19.53
CA ALA A 33 -5.32 8.02 20.86
C ALA A 33 -6.84 7.82 20.83
N ASP A 34 -7.54 8.25 19.78
CA ASP A 34 -8.96 8.02 19.59
C ASP A 34 -9.26 6.62 19.03
N ALA A 35 -8.23 5.89 18.60
CA ALA A 35 -8.40 4.51 18.16
C ALA A 35 -8.86 3.63 19.35
N PRO A 36 -9.81 2.70 19.14
CA PRO A 36 -10.28 1.83 20.20
C PRO A 36 -9.10 1.02 20.79
N ALA A 37 -8.99 1.01 22.12
CA ALA A 37 -7.90 0.37 22.87
C ALA A 37 -7.80 -1.15 22.68
N SER A 38 -8.81 -1.78 22.06
CA SER A 38 -8.84 -3.19 21.73
C SER A 38 -9.29 -3.40 20.30
N ALA A 39 -8.67 -4.37 19.62
CA ALA A 39 -9.19 -4.87 18.35
C ALA A 39 -10.63 -5.35 18.54
N VAL A 40 -11.56 -4.73 17.80
CA VAL A 40 -12.96 -5.15 17.74
C VAL A 40 -13.09 -6.10 16.56
N ASP A 41 -13.64 -7.28 16.81
CA ASP A 41 -14.05 -8.16 15.72
C ASP A 41 -15.23 -7.53 14.98
N LEU A 42 -14.97 -7.08 13.76
CA LEU A 42 -15.97 -6.48 12.87
C LEU A 42 -16.97 -7.51 12.32
N ARG A 43 -16.79 -8.80 12.66
CA ARG A 43 -17.61 -9.94 12.20
C ARG A 43 -17.76 -9.99 10.69
N LEU A 44 -16.71 -9.55 9.99
CA LEU A 44 -16.65 -9.65 8.54
C LEU A 44 -16.62 -11.13 8.17
N ASN A 45 -17.29 -11.47 7.06
CA ASN A 45 -17.28 -12.81 6.54
C ASN A 45 -15.84 -13.20 6.14
N ASP A 46 -15.28 -14.24 6.75
CA ASP A 46 -13.90 -14.71 6.53
C ASP A 46 -13.61 -14.96 5.05
N GLU A 47 -14.58 -15.53 4.31
CA GLU A 47 -14.44 -15.80 2.89
C GLU A 47 -14.33 -14.50 2.08
N SER A 48 -15.08 -13.47 2.44
CA SER A 48 -15.02 -12.15 1.79
C SER A 48 -13.69 -11.44 2.09
N VAL A 49 -13.21 -11.51 3.34
CA VAL A 49 -11.89 -10.98 3.71
C VAL A 49 -10.79 -11.70 2.94
N ARG A 50 -10.85 -13.03 2.86
CA ARG A 50 -9.91 -13.85 2.10
C ARG A 50 -9.90 -13.49 0.62
N GLN A 51 -11.07 -13.31 0.01
CA GLN A 51 -11.19 -12.89 -1.40
C GLN A 51 -10.63 -11.49 -1.64
N ALA A 52 -10.88 -10.54 -0.73
CA ALA A 52 -10.32 -9.20 -0.82
C ALA A 52 -8.79 -9.22 -0.73
N LEU A 53 -8.23 -9.93 0.26
CA LEU A 53 -6.78 -10.08 0.42
C LEU A 53 -6.14 -10.79 -0.78
N GLU A 54 -6.80 -11.81 -1.34
CA GLU A 54 -6.34 -12.45 -2.57
C GLU A 54 -6.35 -11.46 -3.74
N GLY A 55 -7.40 -10.65 -3.91
CA GLY A 55 -7.44 -9.60 -4.93
C GLY A 55 -6.29 -8.60 -4.80
N LEU A 56 -5.98 -8.17 -3.58
CA LEU A 56 -4.82 -7.31 -3.28
C LEU A 56 -3.49 -8.01 -3.56
N ARG A 57 -3.38 -9.30 -3.27
CA ARG A 57 -2.19 -10.11 -3.61
C ARG A 57 -2.00 -10.11 -5.13
N ARG A 58 -3.05 -10.34 -5.92
CA ARG A 58 -2.99 -10.29 -7.39
C ARG A 58 -2.61 -8.91 -7.89
N ALA A 59 -3.16 -7.85 -7.29
CA ALA A 59 -2.86 -6.48 -7.68
C ALA A 59 -1.36 -6.12 -7.54
N ALA A 60 -0.65 -6.74 -6.59
CA ALA A 60 0.78 -6.54 -6.37
C ALA A 60 1.68 -7.58 -7.07
N ASN A 61 1.17 -8.77 -7.41
CA ASN A 61 2.01 -9.91 -7.84
C ASN A 61 1.67 -10.49 -9.22
N GLU A 62 0.61 -10.05 -9.89
CA GLU A 62 0.22 -10.57 -11.21
C GLU A 62 0.30 -9.49 -12.30
N ARG A 63 0.60 -9.91 -13.54
CA ARG A 63 0.92 -9.03 -14.68
C ARG A 63 -0.07 -7.90 -14.98
N LEU A 64 -1.35 -8.08 -14.64
CA LEU A 64 -2.39 -7.06 -14.85
C LEU A 64 -2.64 -6.19 -13.61
N GLY A 65 -1.93 -6.44 -12.52
CA GLY A 65 -2.01 -5.70 -11.27
C GLY A 65 -1.35 -4.33 -11.38
N THR A 66 -2.03 -3.30 -10.88
CA THR A 66 -1.55 -1.91 -10.91
C THR A 66 -0.29 -1.67 -10.07
N GLY A 67 0.03 -2.60 -9.16
CA GLY A 67 1.22 -2.59 -8.33
C GLY A 67 2.20 -3.72 -8.66
N TYR A 68 2.08 -4.33 -9.85
CA TYR A 68 2.92 -5.45 -10.25
C TYR A 68 4.28 -5.00 -10.79
N ASP A 69 4.30 -4.23 -11.87
CA ASP A 69 5.53 -3.84 -12.54
C ASP A 69 5.69 -2.33 -12.69
N ILE A 70 6.95 -1.92 -12.77
CA ILE A 70 7.36 -0.57 -13.15
C ILE A 70 8.11 -0.66 -14.48
N ALA A 71 7.84 0.30 -15.35
CA ALA A 71 8.58 0.45 -16.61
C ALA A 71 9.73 1.44 -16.39
N TRP A 72 10.96 0.99 -16.64
CA TRP A 72 12.17 1.81 -16.56
C TRP A 72 13.08 1.51 -17.75
N GLU A 73 13.50 2.55 -18.48
CA GLU A 73 14.43 2.44 -19.64
C GLU A 73 14.04 1.35 -20.68
N GLY A 74 12.73 1.14 -20.88
CA GLY A 74 12.23 0.13 -21.82
C GLY A 74 12.16 -1.29 -21.27
N ALA A 75 12.66 -1.54 -20.06
CA ALA A 75 12.46 -2.77 -19.30
C ALA A 75 11.22 -2.67 -18.41
N ARG A 76 10.59 -3.82 -18.11
CA ARG A 76 9.54 -3.94 -17.09
C ARG A 76 10.04 -4.88 -16.00
N GLU A 77 10.03 -4.39 -14.77
CA GLU A 77 10.47 -5.16 -13.61
C GLU A 77 9.37 -5.19 -12.55
N SER A 78 9.26 -6.30 -11.84
CA SER A 78 8.35 -6.39 -10.71
C SER A 78 8.73 -5.35 -9.66
N ILE A 79 7.76 -4.57 -9.18
CA ILE A 79 7.95 -3.56 -8.13
C ILE A 79 8.50 -4.23 -6.88
N PHE A 80 7.92 -5.36 -6.48
CA PHE A 80 8.37 -6.15 -5.34
C PHE A 80 9.21 -7.33 -5.81
N ASN A 81 10.47 -7.35 -5.38
CA ASN A 81 11.48 -8.31 -5.83
C ASN A 81 12.28 -8.92 -4.68
N VAL A 82 11.81 -8.79 -3.43
CA VAL A 82 12.49 -9.28 -2.23
C VAL A 82 12.32 -10.81 -2.09
N PRO A 83 13.40 -11.61 -2.16
CA PRO A 83 13.29 -13.07 -2.08
C PRO A 83 12.74 -13.54 -0.73
N GLY A 84 11.73 -14.41 -0.75
CA GLY A 84 11.13 -15.00 0.45
C GLY A 84 10.15 -14.11 1.20
N VAL A 85 9.87 -12.91 0.69
CA VAL A 85 8.84 -12.01 1.20
C VAL A 85 7.69 -11.97 0.21
N GLU A 86 6.46 -11.92 0.72
CA GLU A 86 5.26 -11.67 -0.06
C GLU A 86 4.66 -10.33 0.35
N VAL A 87 4.20 -9.57 -0.65
CA VAL A 87 3.53 -8.29 -0.47
C VAL A 87 2.11 -8.37 -1.04
N ILE A 88 1.14 -7.96 -0.24
CA ILE A 88 -0.27 -7.84 -0.59
C ILE A 88 -0.59 -6.36 -0.50
N GLY A 89 -1.10 -5.71 -1.55
CA GLY A 89 -1.25 -4.26 -1.45
C GLY A 89 -2.01 -3.60 -2.58
N LYS A 90 -2.17 -2.29 -2.42
CA LYS A 90 -2.89 -1.45 -3.37
C LYS A 90 -2.16 -0.14 -3.61
N THR A 91 -2.06 0.22 -4.88
CA THR A 91 -1.64 1.54 -5.35
C THR A 91 -2.81 2.52 -5.36
N GLY A 92 -2.54 3.77 -5.01
CA GLY A 92 -3.45 4.90 -5.13
C GLY A 92 -2.80 6.05 -5.88
N THR A 93 -3.60 6.76 -6.67
CA THR A 93 -3.28 8.08 -7.20
C THR A 93 -4.41 9.00 -6.76
N ALA A 94 -4.05 10.16 -6.25
CA ALA A 94 -4.95 11.04 -5.55
C ALA A 94 -4.83 12.45 -6.12
N ASP A 95 -5.85 12.92 -6.84
CA ASP A 95 -5.90 14.29 -7.36
C ASP A 95 -5.62 15.29 -6.23
N ALA A 96 -4.76 16.27 -6.50
CA ALA A 96 -4.37 17.32 -5.57
C ALA A 96 -4.47 18.71 -6.23
N PRO A 97 -4.89 19.75 -5.49
CA PRO A 97 -4.98 21.10 -6.04
C PRO A 97 -3.58 21.69 -6.26
N ASP A 98 -3.42 22.54 -7.27
CA ASP A 98 -2.17 23.27 -7.47
C ASP A 98 -1.81 24.10 -6.21
N ILE A 99 -0.56 24.02 -5.78
CA ILE A 99 0.00 24.96 -4.82
C ILE A 99 0.40 26.21 -5.58
N ARG A 100 -0.16 27.37 -5.19
CA ARG A 100 0.10 28.65 -5.81
C ARG A 100 0.65 29.67 -4.82
N VAL A 101 1.65 30.43 -5.25
CA VAL A 101 2.23 31.57 -4.51
C VAL A 101 2.25 32.77 -5.45
N ASP A 102 1.66 33.89 -5.04
CA ASP A 102 1.54 35.12 -5.84
C ASP A 102 0.93 34.90 -7.24
N GLY A 103 -0.02 33.97 -7.33
CA GLY A 103 -0.70 33.61 -8.58
C GLY A 103 0.10 32.68 -9.51
N GLN A 104 1.33 32.29 -9.16
CA GLN A 104 2.14 31.33 -9.91
C GLN A 104 2.02 29.92 -9.32
N VAL A 105 1.96 28.90 -10.18
CA VAL A 105 1.96 27.49 -9.76
C VAL A 105 3.36 27.11 -9.28
N LEU A 106 3.48 26.82 -7.99
CA LEU A 106 4.70 26.33 -7.36
C LEU A 106 4.80 24.80 -7.43
N ARG A 107 3.66 24.11 -7.35
CA ARG A 107 3.60 22.65 -7.39
C ARG A 107 2.28 22.17 -7.97
N GLU A 108 2.36 21.20 -8.87
CA GLU A 108 1.22 20.57 -9.53
C GLU A 108 1.39 19.05 -9.56
N GLY A 109 0.29 18.33 -9.78
CA GLY A 109 0.27 16.87 -9.91
C GLY A 109 -0.40 16.14 -8.74
N ASP A 110 -0.59 14.84 -8.91
CA ASP A 110 -1.34 14.02 -7.96
C ASP A 110 -0.47 13.55 -6.79
N HIS A 111 -1.08 13.21 -5.65
CA HIS A 111 -0.41 12.46 -4.60
C HIS A 111 -0.30 10.98 -4.97
N SER A 112 0.84 10.38 -4.64
CA SER A 112 1.15 8.96 -4.85
C SER A 112 1.01 8.21 -3.53
N TRP A 113 0.24 7.11 -3.50
CA TRP A 113 0.00 6.33 -2.29
C TRP A 113 0.20 4.84 -2.55
N TYR A 114 0.75 4.11 -1.58
CA TYR A 114 0.78 2.65 -1.56
C TYR A 114 0.49 2.15 -0.15
N VAL A 115 -0.46 1.22 -0.02
CA VAL A 115 -0.69 0.48 1.23
C VAL A 115 -0.37 -0.99 0.99
N ALA A 116 0.50 -1.55 1.83
CA ALA A 116 1.02 -2.89 1.70
C ALA A 116 0.95 -3.65 3.03
N LEU A 117 0.61 -4.93 2.96
CA LEU A 117 0.87 -5.93 3.98
C LEU A 117 2.07 -6.76 3.50
N ALA A 118 3.07 -6.95 4.35
CA ALA A 118 4.29 -7.67 4.04
C ALA A 118 4.57 -8.76 5.08
N GLY A 119 5.06 -9.92 4.62
CA GLY A 119 5.43 -11.03 5.49
C GLY A 119 6.23 -12.12 4.78
N PRO A 120 6.71 -13.13 5.53
CA PRO A 120 7.31 -14.31 4.92
C PRO A 120 6.36 -14.94 3.90
N LYS A 121 6.87 -15.30 2.72
CA LYS A 121 6.07 -15.90 1.67
C LYS A 121 5.36 -17.17 2.15
N GLY A 122 4.05 -17.26 1.91
CA GLY A 122 3.21 -18.39 2.34
C GLY A 122 2.84 -18.37 3.83
N GLN A 123 3.10 -17.27 4.54
CA GLN A 123 2.64 -17.06 5.91
C GLN A 123 1.74 -15.83 5.99
N ALA A 124 1.06 -15.64 7.12
CA ALA A 124 0.32 -14.42 7.38
C ALA A 124 1.25 -13.19 7.33
N PRO A 125 0.80 -12.06 6.76
CA PRO A 125 1.57 -10.82 6.79
C PRO A 125 1.83 -10.40 8.23
N LYS A 126 3.02 -9.85 8.47
CA LYS A 126 3.46 -9.40 9.81
C LYS A 126 3.50 -7.89 9.94
N TYR A 127 3.63 -7.18 8.83
CA TYR A 127 3.81 -5.72 8.81
C TYR A 127 2.79 -5.09 7.87
N ALA A 128 2.26 -3.94 8.27
CA ALA A 128 1.51 -3.04 7.43
C ALA A 128 2.36 -1.79 7.15
N ILE A 129 2.41 -1.35 5.90
CA ILE A 129 3.20 -0.21 5.44
C ILE A 129 2.26 0.69 4.64
N ALA A 130 2.11 1.94 5.06
CA ALA A 130 1.46 2.99 4.29
C ALA A 130 2.51 4.01 3.87
N CYS A 131 2.56 4.32 2.58
CA CYS A 131 3.47 5.32 2.01
C CYS A 131 2.67 6.33 1.21
N VAL A 132 2.91 7.60 1.52
CA VAL A 132 2.25 8.77 0.93
C VAL A 132 3.33 9.72 0.45
N LEU A 133 3.24 10.13 -0.80
CA LEU A 133 4.14 11.12 -1.38
C LEU A 133 3.29 12.21 -2.04
N GLU A 134 3.41 13.43 -1.52
CA GLU A 134 2.69 14.57 -2.04
C GLU A 134 3.24 15.00 -3.41
N TYR A 135 2.32 15.30 -4.33
CA TYR A 135 2.60 15.77 -5.69
C TYR A 135 3.65 14.91 -6.42
N ALA A 136 3.51 13.59 -6.27
CA ALA A 136 4.45 12.58 -6.77
C ALA A 136 3.83 11.67 -7.85
N GLY A 137 2.61 11.94 -8.28
CA GLY A 137 1.92 11.21 -9.33
C GLY A 137 1.47 9.81 -8.92
N SER A 138 1.92 8.78 -9.63
CA SER A 138 1.33 7.45 -9.56
C SER A 138 1.86 6.58 -8.42
N GLY A 139 0.94 5.91 -7.71
CA GLY A 139 1.28 4.93 -6.66
C GLY A 139 2.17 3.78 -7.14
N GLY A 140 1.93 3.24 -8.33
CA GLY A 140 2.74 2.13 -8.87
C GLY A 140 4.12 2.56 -9.36
N ARG A 141 4.31 3.85 -9.68
CA ARG A 141 5.60 4.35 -10.21
C ARG A 141 6.50 4.95 -9.15
N VAL A 142 5.94 5.44 -8.04
CA VAL A 142 6.71 6.19 -7.04
C VAL A 142 6.61 5.58 -5.65
N SER A 143 5.44 5.58 -5.02
CA SER A 143 5.30 5.03 -3.66
C SER A 143 5.53 3.52 -3.59
N GLY A 144 5.17 2.75 -4.64
CA GLY A 144 5.44 1.30 -4.72
C GLY A 144 6.93 0.95 -4.59
N PRO A 145 7.81 1.52 -5.43
CA PRO A 145 9.26 1.36 -5.28
C PRO A 145 9.79 1.79 -3.91
N VAL A 146 9.26 2.88 -3.32
CA VAL A 146 9.63 3.30 -1.95
C VAL A 146 9.24 2.25 -0.92
N VAL A 147 8.02 1.71 -1.00
CA VAL A 147 7.59 0.58 -0.14
C VAL A 147 8.49 -0.63 -0.35
N ASN A 148 8.92 -0.94 -1.58
CA ASN A 148 9.86 -2.04 -1.81
C ASN A 148 11.21 -1.82 -1.09
N GLN A 149 11.72 -0.58 -1.04
CA GLN A 149 12.94 -0.28 -0.26
C GLN A 149 12.73 -0.46 1.25
N ILE A 150 11.55 -0.12 1.78
CA ILE A 150 11.19 -0.39 3.18
C ILE A 150 11.19 -1.90 3.45
N VAL A 151 10.65 -2.70 2.52
CA VAL A 151 10.65 -4.17 2.64
C VAL A 151 12.07 -4.74 2.63
N HIS A 152 12.97 -4.23 1.78
CA HIS A 152 14.40 -4.59 1.82
C HIS A 152 15.04 -4.21 3.16
N ALA A 153 14.78 -3.01 3.67
CA ALA A 153 15.29 -2.57 4.98
C ALA A 153 14.80 -3.48 6.13
N LEU A 154 13.53 -3.91 6.10
CA LEU A 154 13.00 -4.88 7.07
C LEU A 154 13.73 -6.23 7.02
N VAL A 155 14.18 -6.67 5.84
CA VAL A 155 15.02 -7.87 5.72
C VAL A 155 16.42 -7.62 6.26
N ASP A 156 17.02 -6.47 5.93
CA ASP A 156 18.38 -6.13 6.32
C ASP A 156 18.53 -5.99 7.85
N GLU A 157 17.52 -5.42 8.50
CA GLU A 157 17.42 -5.26 9.95
C GLU A 157 16.94 -6.53 10.68
N GLY A 158 16.63 -7.61 9.96
CA GLY A 158 16.26 -8.91 10.52
C GLY A 158 14.82 -9.05 10.99
N TYR A 159 13.93 -8.11 10.64
CA TYR A 159 12.49 -8.19 10.90
C TYR A 159 11.78 -9.15 9.92
N LEU A 160 12.28 -9.26 8.69
CA LEU A 160 11.82 -10.19 7.66
C LEU A 160 12.90 -11.20 7.26
N PRO A 161 12.54 -12.38 6.74
CA PRO A 161 13.50 -13.44 6.45
C PRO A 161 14.44 -13.07 5.29
N ARG A 162 15.74 -13.31 5.49
CA ARG A 162 16.73 -13.25 4.41
C ARG A 162 16.91 -14.63 3.80
N VAL A 163 16.41 -14.84 2.57
CA VAL A 163 16.62 -16.09 1.84
C VAL A 163 18.02 -16.10 1.21
N GLY A 164 18.84 -17.10 1.53
CA GLY A 164 20.17 -17.30 0.95
C GLY A 164 21.36 -17.11 1.90
N ALA A 165 21.15 -16.64 3.13
CA ALA A 165 22.19 -16.72 4.16
C ALA A 165 22.22 -18.14 4.74
N ARG A 166 23.30 -18.89 4.49
CA ARG A 166 23.67 -20.01 5.37
C ARG A 166 23.58 -19.50 6.80
N ALA A 167 22.95 -20.27 7.68
CA ALA A 167 23.04 -20.04 9.12
C ALA A 167 24.53 -19.95 9.50
N GLN A 168 25.05 -18.73 9.68
CA GLN A 168 26.28 -18.54 10.43
C GLN A 168 25.88 -18.65 11.90
N ALA A 169 26.00 -19.87 12.41
CA ALA A 169 26.28 -20.06 13.82
C ALA A 169 27.58 -19.31 14.14
N GLY A 170 27.54 -18.40 15.12
CA GLY A 170 28.74 -17.95 15.83
C GLY A 170 28.95 -16.45 15.95
N ALA A 171 28.90 -16.01 17.21
CA ALA A 171 29.60 -14.87 17.80
C ALA A 171 29.13 -13.44 17.45
N ARG A 172 28.38 -12.84 18.40
CA ARG A 172 28.62 -11.44 18.76
C ARG A 172 29.83 -11.39 19.71
N PRO A 173 30.69 -10.36 19.63
CA PRO A 173 31.67 -10.08 20.67
C PRO A 173 31.01 -9.70 22.01
#